data_AF-S5YZ93-F1
#
_entry.id   AF-S5YZ93-F1
#
_cell.length_a   1.000
_cell.length_b   1.000
_cell.length_c   1.000
_cell.angle_alpha   90.00
_cell.angle_beta   90.00
_cell.angle_gamma   90.00
#
_symmetry.space_group_name_H-M   'P 1'
#
loop_
_entity.id
_entity.type
_entity.pdbx_description
1 polymer ?
#
loop_
_entity_poly.entity_id
_entity_poly.type
_entity_poly.pdbx_seq_one_letter_code
_entity_poly.pdbx_strand_id
1 'polypeptide(L)'
;MAFTPAQVALLDANRELVECRRLFHVAFASASYRLIEGSTPDTLGGSTWQPAHDWVQAAAIESGGPLEAVPAIYRIGKNPLPLLLAALDNRAEWWGRPIQQYLQLYSGGVPVGPMVSMHRGKIRDVKKVQTAELEYLEIRAESPLDIRNMTPLGEYTDRDQQRRSAGDRGCEFAPSLVGKVITGWLRG
;
A
#
# COMPACT_ATOMS: atom_id res chain seq x y z
N MET A 1 2.77 15.10 -10.01
CA MET A 1 3.17 16.48 -9.64
C MET A 1 4.53 16.70 -10.27
N ALA A 2 4.73 17.78 -11.01
CA ALA A 2 6.02 18.06 -11.67
C ALA A 2 7.03 18.62 -10.66
N PHE A 3 8.32 18.42 -10.92
CA PHE A 3 9.39 19.07 -10.17
C PHE A 3 9.25 20.59 -10.22
N THR A 4 9.57 21.27 -9.11
CA THR A 4 9.63 22.73 -9.08
C THR A 4 10.84 23.27 -9.86
N PRO A 5 10.82 24.53 -10.31
CA PRO A 5 11.98 25.12 -11.01
C PRO A 5 13.29 25.02 -10.22
N ALA A 6 13.25 25.14 -8.89
CA ALA A 6 14.43 24.98 -8.04
C ALA A 6 14.97 23.53 -8.04
N GLN A 7 14.08 22.54 -8.08
CA GLN A 7 14.46 21.13 -8.17
C GLN A 7 14.99 20.78 -9.55
N VAL A 8 14.39 21.32 -10.61
CA VAL A 8 14.90 21.16 -11.99
C VAL A 8 16.29 21.79 -12.10
N ALA A 9 16.48 23.02 -11.61
CA ALA A 9 17.78 23.69 -11.62
C ALA A 9 18.85 22.90 -10.82
N LEU A 10 18.48 22.28 -9.70
CA LEU A 10 19.38 21.42 -8.94
C LEU A 10 19.81 20.20 -9.77
N LEU A 11 18.86 19.51 -10.40
CA LEU A 11 19.09 18.33 -11.22
C LEU A 11 19.94 18.68 -12.46
N ASP A 12 19.67 19.82 -13.10
CA ASP A 12 20.40 20.30 -14.28
C ASP A 12 21.84 20.72 -13.92
N ALA A 13 22.03 21.37 -12.78
CA ALA A 13 23.35 21.82 -12.32
C ALA A 13 24.24 20.69 -11.80
N ASN A 14 23.65 19.59 -11.32
CA ASN A 14 24.37 18.48 -10.68
C ASN A 14 24.17 17.19 -11.48
N ARG A 15 24.84 17.12 -12.63
CA ARG A 15 24.72 16.00 -13.57
C ARG A 15 25.17 14.65 -12.99
N GLU A 16 26.11 14.66 -12.04
CA GLU A 16 26.75 13.44 -11.53
C GLU A 16 26.17 12.94 -10.21
N LEU A 17 25.72 13.84 -9.32
CA LEU A 17 25.29 13.45 -7.99
C LEU A 17 24.24 14.43 -7.42
N VAL A 18 23.08 13.90 -7.06
CA VAL A 18 22.07 14.60 -6.27
C VAL A 18 21.68 13.71 -5.10
N GLU A 19 21.84 14.23 -3.88
CA GLU A 19 21.38 13.53 -2.69
C GLU A 19 19.85 13.50 -2.70
N CYS A 20 19.29 12.29 -2.58
CA CYS A 20 17.87 12.05 -2.50
C CYS A 20 17.57 11.14 -1.32
N ARG A 21 16.51 11.42 -0.57
CA ARG A 21 16.03 10.54 0.49
C ARG A 21 14.58 10.16 0.23
N ARG A 22 14.26 8.88 0.38
CA ARG A 22 12.87 8.42 0.31
C ARG A 22 12.19 8.66 1.65
N LEU A 23 10.91 9.00 1.58
CA LEU A 23 10.05 9.15 2.75
C LEU A 23 8.82 8.28 2.60
N PHE A 24 8.39 7.69 3.71
CA PHE A 24 7.29 6.75 3.77
C PHE A 24 6.26 7.23 4.78
N HIS A 25 5.05 7.51 4.31
CA HIS A 25 3.91 7.74 5.16
C HIS A 25 3.02 6.50 5.13
N VAL A 26 2.98 5.77 6.24
CA VAL A 26 2.18 4.55 6.38
C VAL A 26 1.10 4.81 7.42
N ALA A 27 -0.15 4.52 7.10
CA ALA A 27 -1.25 4.61 8.04
C ALA A 27 -1.81 3.21 8.36
N PHE A 28 -2.10 3.01 9.63
CA PHE A 28 -2.88 1.92 10.19
C PHE A 28 -4.11 2.52 10.90
N ALA A 29 -5.02 1.69 11.40
CA ALA A 29 -6.18 2.17 12.13
C ALA A 29 -5.79 2.79 13.50
N SER A 30 -4.83 2.18 14.18
CA SER A 30 -4.34 2.57 15.51
C SER A 30 -3.24 3.63 15.50
N ALA A 31 -2.47 3.73 14.40
CA ALA A 31 -1.31 4.62 14.32
C ALA A 31 -1.00 5.04 12.90
N SER A 32 -0.26 6.15 12.76
CA SER A 32 0.34 6.55 11.49
C SER A 32 1.80 6.92 11.68
N TYR A 33 2.63 6.45 10.76
CA TYR A 33 4.08 6.56 10.80
C TYR A 33 4.58 7.40 9.64
N ARG A 34 5.47 8.34 9.94
CA ARG A 34 6.20 9.14 8.97
C ARG A 34 7.68 8.84 9.11
N LEU A 35 8.26 8.25 8.08
CA LEU A 35 9.61 7.76 8.09
C LEU A 35 10.45 8.37 6.98
N ILE A 36 11.71 8.64 7.25
CA ILE A 36 12.68 9.10 6.27
C ILE A 36 13.89 8.16 6.27
N GLU A 37 14.44 7.89 5.09
CA GLU A 37 15.71 7.19 4.99
C GLU A 37 16.85 7.98 5.63
N GLY A 38 17.73 7.27 6.33
CA GLY A 38 18.83 7.85 7.09
C GLY A 38 18.70 7.57 8.59
N SER A 39 19.53 8.27 9.36
CA SER A 39 19.70 8.05 10.80
C SER A 39 19.21 9.21 11.67
N THR A 40 18.82 10.33 11.06
CA THR A 40 18.38 11.53 11.78
C THR A 40 16.96 11.91 11.41
N PRO A 41 16.14 12.39 12.38
CA PRO A 41 14.84 12.97 12.06
C PRO A 41 14.97 14.20 11.16
N ASP A 42 13.95 14.46 10.35
CA ASP A 42 13.86 15.67 9.52
C ASP A 42 12.46 16.29 9.59
N THR A 43 12.35 17.60 9.43
CA THR A 43 11.06 18.32 9.44
C THR A 43 10.78 18.90 8.07
N LEU A 44 9.85 18.27 7.35
CA LEU A 44 9.53 18.58 5.96
C LEU A 44 8.02 18.72 5.78
N GLY A 45 7.60 19.76 5.07
CA GLY A 45 6.17 20.01 4.82
C GLY A 45 5.34 20.18 6.10
N GLY A 46 5.94 20.71 7.18
CA GLY A 46 5.28 20.91 8.46
C GLY A 46 5.08 19.65 9.30
N SER A 47 5.67 18.51 8.91
CA SER A 47 5.64 17.26 9.68
C SER A 47 7.05 16.77 10.00
N THR A 48 7.23 16.19 11.19
CA THR A 48 8.47 15.51 11.56
C THR A 48 8.46 14.07 11.04
N TRP A 49 9.54 13.68 10.38
CA TRP A 49 9.79 12.37 9.82
C TRP A 49 10.87 11.69 10.66
N GLN A 50 10.55 10.51 11.18
CA GLN A 50 11.46 9.74 12.01
C GLN A 50 12.42 8.90 11.15
N PRO A 51 13.67 8.69 11.57
CA PRO A 51 14.59 7.87 10.80
C PRO A 51 14.06 6.44 10.68
N ALA A 52 14.10 5.89 9.47
CA ALA A 52 13.58 4.56 9.20
C ALA A 52 14.46 3.46 9.81
N HIS A 53 15.79 3.64 9.89
CA HIS A 53 16.72 2.60 10.37
C HIS A 53 16.45 1.20 9.75
N ASP A 54 16.25 1.15 8.44
CA ASP A 54 15.86 -0.07 7.69
C ASP A 54 14.49 -0.68 8.09
N TRP A 55 13.68 0.04 8.85
CA TRP A 55 12.34 -0.40 9.23
C TRP A 55 11.41 -0.48 8.01
N VAL A 56 11.55 0.39 7.02
CA VAL A 56 10.77 0.33 5.77
C VAL A 56 11.70 0.39 4.57
N GLN A 57 11.54 -0.56 3.68
CA GLN A 57 12.21 -0.62 2.39
C GLN A 57 11.16 -0.70 1.28
N ALA A 58 11.33 0.04 0.20
CA ALA A 58 10.46 -0.07 -0.97
C ALA A 58 11.20 -0.81 -2.09
N ALA A 59 10.49 -1.74 -2.73
CA ALA A 59 10.89 -2.27 -4.03
C ALA A 59 10.86 -1.16 -5.10
N ALA A 60 11.39 -1.46 -6.29
CA ALA A 60 11.27 -0.55 -7.42
C ALA A 60 9.79 -0.23 -7.69
N ILE A 61 9.48 1.06 -7.85
CA ILE A 61 8.15 1.46 -8.32
C ILE A 61 8.17 1.32 -9.84
N GLU A 62 7.26 0.51 -10.35
CA GLU A 62 7.10 0.29 -11.77
C GLU A 62 5.99 1.19 -12.33
N SER A 63 6.21 1.75 -13.51
CA SER A 63 5.17 2.44 -14.26
C SER A 63 4.32 1.43 -15.01
N GLY A 64 3.03 1.36 -14.68
CA GLY A 64 2.07 0.55 -15.44
C GLY A 64 1.67 1.20 -16.77
N GLY A 65 1.12 0.38 -17.67
CA GLY A 65 0.45 0.88 -18.86
C GLY A 65 -0.83 1.66 -18.53
N PRO A 66 -1.46 2.30 -19.54
CA PRO A 66 -2.76 2.93 -19.34
C PRO A 66 -3.76 1.93 -18.76
N LEU A 67 -4.37 2.29 -17.64
CA LEU A 67 -5.38 1.50 -16.92
C LEU A 67 -4.87 0.27 -16.17
N GLU A 68 -3.56 0.06 -16.10
CA GLU A 68 -2.98 -1.04 -15.34
C GLU A 68 -2.76 -0.63 -13.87
N ALA A 69 -3.27 -1.45 -12.95
CA ALA A 69 -2.99 -1.29 -11.53
C ALA A 69 -1.71 -2.08 -11.21
N VAL A 70 -0.57 -1.39 -11.23
CA VAL A 70 0.71 -1.96 -10.79
C VAL A 70 0.87 -1.71 -9.28
N PRO A 71 0.99 -2.76 -8.47
CA PRO A 71 1.18 -2.62 -7.03
C PRO A 71 2.59 -2.16 -6.70
N ALA A 72 2.71 -1.35 -5.65
CA ALA A 72 3.99 -1.12 -4.98
C ALA A 72 4.17 -2.12 -3.84
N ILE A 73 5.37 -2.67 -3.72
CA ILE A 73 5.75 -3.60 -2.65
C ILE A 73 6.65 -2.90 -1.64
N TYR A 74 6.25 -2.94 -0.38
CA TYR A 74 7.02 -2.43 0.75
C TYR A 74 7.38 -3.57 1.69
N ARG A 75 8.61 -3.56 2.19
CA ARG A 75 9.09 -4.49 3.21
C ARG A 75 9.24 -3.73 4.51
N ILE A 76 8.61 -4.23 5.56
CA ILE A 76 8.76 -3.71 6.91
C ILE A 76 9.65 -4.67 7.71
N GLY A 77 10.85 -4.20 8.03
CA GLY A 77 11.91 -4.93 8.72
C GLY A 77 11.73 -4.98 10.24
N LYS A 78 12.83 -5.26 10.96
CA LYS A 78 12.89 -5.58 12.40
C LYS A 78 11.90 -4.76 13.22
N ASN A 79 10.86 -5.46 13.65
CA ASN A 79 9.62 -4.87 14.07
C ASN A 79 9.62 -4.57 15.58
N PRO A 80 8.91 -3.54 16.07
CA PRO A 80 8.30 -3.66 17.38
C PRO A 80 7.23 -4.77 17.28
N LEU A 81 7.50 -5.91 17.92
CA LEU A 81 6.70 -7.14 17.97
C LEU A 81 5.16 -6.95 17.97
N PRO A 82 4.57 -5.93 18.64
CA PRO A 82 3.12 -5.73 18.66
C PRO A 82 2.47 -5.40 17.32
N LEU A 83 3.16 -4.65 16.44
CA LEU A 83 2.59 -4.28 15.14
C LEU A 83 2.52 -5.50 14.19
N LEU A 84 3.41 -6.48 14.35
CA LEU A 84 3.48 -7.67 13.49
C LEU A 84 2.25 -8.55 13.73
N LEU A 85 1.96 -8.77 15.02
CA LEU A 85 0.85 -9.63 15.45
C LEU A 85 -0.49 -8.99 15.08
N ALA A 86 -0.65 -7.68 15.35
CA ALA A 86 -1.87 -6.95 14.98
C ALA A 86 -2.07 -6.90 13.45
N ALA A 87 -0.99 -6.76 12.67
CA ALA A 87 -1.08 -6.72 11.21
C ALA A 87 -1.48 -8.06 10.59
N LEU A 88 -1.13 -9.21 11.20
CA LEU A 88 -1.52 -10.52 10.66
C LEU A 88 -2.93 -10.91 11.11
N ASP A 89 -3.30 -10.62 12.36
CA ASP A 89 -4.55 -11.13 12.94
C ASP A 89 -5.75 -10.18 12.71
N ASN A 90 -5.52 -8.89 12.47
CA ASN A 90 -6.59 -7.91 12.31
C ASN A 90 -6.54 -7.20 10.96
N ARG A 91 -7.25 -7.77 9.97
CA ARG A 91 -7.40 -7.16 8.65
C ARG A 91 -7.91 -5.71 8.68
N ALA A 92 -8.77 -5.35 9.63
CA ALA A 92 -9.33 -4.00 9.72
C ALA A 92 -8.29 -2.93 10.12
N GLU A 93 -7.16 -3.37 10.68
CA GLU A 93 -6.05 -2.51 11.06
C GLU A 93 -5.37 -1.89 9.85
N TRP A 94 -5.21 -2.65 8.76
CA TRP A 94 -4.43 -2.23 7.59
C TRP A 94 -5.23 -2.15 6.30
N TRP A 95 -6.32 -2.92 6.13
CA TRP A 95 -7.02 -3.00 4.85
C TRP A 95 -7.58 -1.65 4.40
N GLY A 96 -7.19 -1.24 3.19
CA GLY A 96 -7.64 0.02 2.58
C GLY A 96 -7.01 1.27 3.17
N ARG A 97 -6.08 1.14 4.14
CA ARG A 97 -5.36 2.27 4.73
C ARG A 97 -4.35 2.86 3.73
N PRO A 98 -4.15 4.19 3.75
CA PRO A 98 -3.25 4.84 2.81
C PRO A 98 -1.78 4.55 3.12
N ILE A 99 -1.00 4.41 2.07
CA ILE A 99 0.46 4.41 2.11
C ILE A 99 0.97 5.30 0.97
N GLN A 100 1.94 6.16 1.29
CA GLN A 100 2.49 7.12 0.35
C GLN A 100 4.01 7.16 0.46
N GLN A 101 4.66 7.11 -0.69
CA GLN A 101 6.10 7.27 -0.82
C GLN A 101 6.41 8.60 -1.48
N TYR A 102 7.35 9.32 -0.89
CA TYR A 102 7.88 10.57 -1.40
C TYR A 102 9.37 10.48 -1.65
N LEU A 103 9.88 11.44 -2.41
CA LEU A 103 11.29 11.72 -2.63
C LEU A 103 11.56 13.17 -2.25
N GLN A 104 12.56 13.39 -1.39
CA GLN A 104 13.08 14.72 -1.09
C GLN A 104 14.48 14.83 -1.67
N LEU A 105 14.72 15.90 -2.44
CA LEU A 105 16.05 16.26 -2.94
C LEU A 105 16.77 17.12 -1.90
N TYR A 106 18.09 16.95 -1.82
CA TYR A 106 18.97 17.70 -0.93
C TYR A 106 20.14 18.31 -1.71
N SER A 107 20.62 19.44 -1.22
CA SER A 107 21.86 20.07 -1.64
C SER A 107 22.65 20.50 -0.41
N GLY A 108 23.84 19.93 -0.22
CA GLY A 108 24.65 20.18 0.99
C GLY A 108 23.91 19.88 2.30
N GLY A 109 23.06 18.84 2.32
CA GLY A 109 22.24 18.48 3.49
C GLY A 109 21.00 19.36 3.72
N VAL A 110 20.74 20.35 2.86
CA VAL A 110 19.54 21.20 2.94
C VAL A 110 18.47 20.70 1.95
N PRO A 111 17.20 20.54 2.36
CA PRO A 111 16.14 20.10 1.46
C PRO A 111 15.82 21.15 0.40
N VAL A 112 15.72 20.71 -0.87
CA VAL A 112 15.42 21.56 -2.02
C VAL A 112 14.00 21.32 -2.52
N GLY A 113 13.17 22.35 -2.41
CA GLY A 113 11.77 22.31 -2.84
C GLY A 113 10.89 21.35 -2.04
N PRO A 114 9.61 21.22 -2.41
CA PRO A 114 8.68 20.33 -1.74
C PRO A 114 8.94 18.85 -2.08
N MET A 115 8.55 17.96 -1.17
CA MET A 115 8.59 16.51 -1.38
C MET A 115 7.83 16.10 -2.65
N VAL A 116 8.45 15.27 -3.48
CA VAL A 116 7.85 14.75 -4.71
C VAL A 116 7.15 13.44 -4.41
N SER A 117 5.86 13.34 -4.68
CA SER A 117 5.10 12.11 -4.50
C SER A 117 5.47 11.09 -5.58
N MET A 118 6.07 9.97 -5.18
CA MET A 118 6.50 8.89 -6.08
C MET A 118 5.41 7.83 -6.26
N HIS A 119 4.79 7.41 -5.16
CA HIS A 119 3.68 6.45 -5.18
C HIS A 119 2.66 6.82 -4.12
N ARG A 120 1.38 6.58 -4.42
CA ARG A 120 0.27 6.73 -3.49
C ARG A 120 -0.68 5.56 -3.71
N GLY A 121 -0.92 4.78 -2.66
CA GLY A 121 -1.76 3.60 -2.75
C GLY A 121 -2.52 3.30 -1.47
N LYS A 122 -3.24 2.19 -1.49
CA LYS A 122 -3.92 1.61 -0.34
C LYS A 122 -3.42 0.20 -0.08
N ILE A 123 -3.25 -0.15 1.18
CA ILE A 123 -2.81 -1.49 1.54
C ILE A 123 -3.91 -2.50 1.21
N ARG A 124 -3.55 -3.54 0.45
CA ARG A 124 -4.46 -4.64 0.05
C ARG A 124 -4.01 -5.99 0.53
N ASP A 125 -2.73 -6.19 0.77
CA ASP A 125 -2.23 -7.45 1.29
C ASP A 125 -1.07 -7.19 2.23
N VAL A 126 -1.00 -8.01 3.29
CA VAL A 126 0.11 -8.01 4.24
C VAL A 126 0.48 -9.47 4.48
N LYS A 127 1.72 -9.84 4.17
CA LYS A 127 2.23 -11.20 4.30
C LYS A 127 3.45 -11.22 5.18
N LYS A 128 3.54 -12.22 6.05
CA LYS A 128 4.78 -12.52 6.75
C LYS A 128 5.68 -13.33 5.82
N VAL A 129 6.91 -12.85 5.62
CA VAL A 129 7.95 -13.59 4.91
C VAL A 129 9.02 -13.96 5.92
N GLN A 130 9.30 -15.26 6.02
CA GLN A 130 10.32 -15.81 6.90
C GLN A 130 11.18 -16.79 6.12
N THR A 131 12.48 -16.54 6.12
CA THR A 131 13.54 -17.38 5.54
C THR A 131 14.55 -17.70 6.65
N ALA A 132 15.57 -18.50 6.36
CA ALA A 132 16.60 -18.81 7.37
C ALA A 132 17.40 -17.56 7.79
N GLU A 133 17.50 -16.56 6.91
CA GLU A 133 18.32 -15.36 7.11
C GLU A 133 17.50 -14.09 7.41
N LEU A 134 16.22 -14.04 7.00
CA LEU A 134 15.40 -12.83 7.04
C LEU A 134 13.97 -13.10 7.53
N GLU A 135 13.45 -12.18 8.33
CA GLU A 135 12.05 -12.12 8.74
C GLU A 135 11.54 -10.68 8.56
N TYR A 136 10.48 -10.51 7.76
CA TYR A 136 9.88 -9.20 7.49
C TYR A 136 8.39 -9.31 7.13
N LEU A 137 7.68 -8.19 7.19
CA LEU A 137 6.34 -8.07 6.62
C LEU A 137 6.42 -7.49 5.22
N GLU A 138 5.80 -8.16 4.26
CA GLU A 138 5.59 -7.65 2.92
C GLU A 138 4.21 -7.01 2.84
N ILE A 139 4.17 -5.73 2.48
CA ILE A 139 2.95 -4.96 2.27
C ILE A 139 2.79 -4.71 0.78
N ARG A 140 1.69 -5.22 0.21
CA ARG A 140 1.26 -4.88 -1.14
C ARG A 140 0.31 -3.70 -1.08
N ALA A 141 0.71 -2.61 -1.71
CA ALA A 141 -0.08 -1.41 -1.84
C ALA A 141 -0.57 -1.26 -3.28
N GLU A 142 -1.87 -1.21 -3.46
CA GLU A 142 -2.46 -1.01 -4.77
C GLU A 142 -2.65 0.47 -5.09
N SER A 143 -2.49 0.79 -6.37
CA SER A 143 -2.76 2.13 -6.89
C SER A 143 -4.25 2.48 -6.80
N PRO A 144 -4.64 3.76 -6.95
CA PRO A 144 -6.05 4.15 -6.94
C PRO A 144 -6.90 3.48 -8.03
N LEU A 145 -6.29 2.95 -9.08
CA LEU A 145 -6.97 2.28 -10.19
C LEU A 145 -7.47 0.87 -9.83
N ASP A 146 -7.00 0.27 -8.74
CA ASP A 146 -7.40 -1.07 -8.29
C ASP A 146 -8.92 -1.23 -8.11
N ILE A 147 -9.60 -0.18 -7.66
CA ILE A 147 -11.07 -0.21 -7.48
C ILE A 147 -11.80 -0.46 -8.82
N ARG A 148 -11.20 -0.15 -9.96
CA ARG A 148 -11.81 -0.41 -11.29
C ARG A 148 -11.93 -1.89 -11.61
N ASN A 149 -11.02 -2.71 -11.09
CA ASN A 149 -11.04 -4.15 -11.29
C ASN A 149 -11.97 -4.85 -10.27
N MET A 150 -12.41 -4.14 -9.23
CA MET A 150 -13.42 -4.65 -8.33
C MET A 150 -14.79 -4.50 -8.99
N THR A 151 -15.50 -5.62 -9.23
CA THR A 151 -16.92 -5.57 -9.56
C THR A 151 -17.71 -5.19 -8.30
N PRO A 152 -18.21 -3.96 -8.17
CA PRO A 152 -18.98 -3.58 -7.00
C PRO A 152 -20.30 -4.35 -7.09
N LEU A 153 -20.46 -5.39 -6.25
CA LEU A 153 -21.60 -6.29 -6.21
C LEU A 153 -21.63 -7.38 -7.31
N GLY A 154 -20.51 -7.74 -7.93
CA GLY A 154 -20.50 -8.74 -9.02
C GLY A 154 -20.34 -10.20 -8.61
N GLU A 155 -20.10 -10.49 -7.33
CA GLU A 155 -19.65 -11.83 -6.90
C GLU A 155 -20.78 -12.86 -6.73
N TYR A 156 -22.02 -12.53 -7.14
CA TYR A 156 -23.23 -13.36 -6.94
C TYR A 156 -23.31 -13.99 -5.54
N THR A 157 -22.97 -13.21 -4.52
CA THR A 157 -23.06 -13.63 -3.11
C THR A 157 -24.40 -13.20 -2.51
N ASP A 158 -24.87 -13.91 -1.47
CA ASP A 158 -26.05 -13.52 -0.68
C ASP A 158 -25.97 -12.04 -0.25
N ARG A 159 -24.83 -11.63 0.31
CA ARG A 159 -24.59 -10.23 0.72
C ARG A 159 -24.81 -9.23 -0.42
N ASP A 160 -24.26 -9.52 -1.60
CA ASP A 160 -24.35 -8.61 -2.73
C ASP A 160 -25.77 -8.59 -3.33
N GLN A 161 -26.47 -9.73 -3.28
CA GLN A 161 -27.87 -9.82 -3.68
C GLN A 161 -28.80 -9.07 -2.71
N GLN A 162 -28.64 -9.24 -1.40
CA GLN A 162 -29.41 -8.49 -0.39
C GLN A 162 -29.22 -6.98 -0.51
N ARG A 163 -28.03 -6.52 -0.94
CA ARG A 163 -27.77 -5.09 -1.21
C ARG A 163 -28.44 -4.59 -2.49
N ARG A 164 -28.59 -5.42 -3.52
CA ARG A 164 -29.27 -5.07 -4.79
C ARG A 164 -30.79 -5.20 -4.69
N SER A 165 -31.27 -6.22 -4.00
CA SER A 165 -32.69 -6.58 -3.89
C SER A 165 -32.93 -7.20 -2.52
N ALA A 166 -33.22 -6.36 -1.52
CA ALA A 166 -33.43 -6.80 -0.15
C ALA A 166 -34.61 -7.78 -0.07
N GLY A 167 -34.36 -8.96 0.53
CA GLY A 167 -35.33 -10.05 0.65
C GLY A 167 -35.23 -11.13 -0.44
N ASP A 168 -34.41 -10.93 -1.47
CA ASP A 168 -34.14 -11.96 -2.47
C ASP A 168 -33.19 -13.03 -1.92
N ARG A 169 -33.57 -14.30 -2.03
CA ARG A 169 -32.89 -15.46 -1.42
C ARG A 169 -32.10 -16.30 -2.42
N GLY A 170 -31.96 -15.85 -3.68
CA GLY A 170 -31.40 -16.66 -4.77
C GLY A 170 -29.95 -17.14 -4.57
N CYS A 171 -29.14 -16.40 -3.82
CA CYS A 171 -27.73 -16.68 -3.51
C CYS A 171 -27.53 -16.96 -2.01
N GLU A 172 -28.62 -17.13 -1.25
CA GLU A 172 -28.55 -17.50 0.16
C GLU A 172 -27.83 -18.85 0.30
N PHE A 173 -27.00 -18.98 1.33
CA PHE A 173 -26.43 -20.26 1.66
C PHE A 173 -27.54 -21.26 2.01
N ALA A 174 -27.57 -22.41 1.32
CA ALA A 174 -28.51 -23.49 1.58
C ALA A 174 -27.77 -24.67 2.26
N PRO A 175 -27.78 -24.76 3.61
CA PRO A 175 -27.09 -25.83 4.33
C PRO A 175 -27.55 -27.22 3.90
N SER A 176 -28.81 -27.33 3.45
CA SER A 176 -29.42 -28.55 2.98
C SER A 176 -28.82 -29.11 1.69
N LEU A 177 -28.00 -28.35 0.96
CA LEU A 177 -27.34 -28.78 -0.27
C LEU A 177 -25.91 -29.29 -0.04
N VAL A 178 -25.34 -29.06 1.14
CA VAL A 178 -23.98 -29.49 1.46
C VAL A 178 -23.90 -31.02 1.39
N GLY A 179 -23.01 -31.54 0.53
CA GLY A 179 -22.79 -32.98 0.35
C GLY A 179 -23.81 -33.70 -0.55
N LYS A 180 -24.78 -33.00 -1.15
CA LYS A 180 -25.73 -33.60 -2.10
C LYS A 180 -25.18 -33.56 -3.53
N VAL A 181 -25.21 -34.71 -4.21
CA VAL A 181 -25.00 -34.79 -5.65
C VAL A 181 -26.35 -34.60 -6.34
N ILE A 182 -26.58 -33.42 -6.92
CA ILE A 182 -27.82 -33.10 -7.63
C ILE A 182 -27.63 -33.50 -9.10
N THR A 183 -28.41 -34.47 -9.57
CA THR A 183 -28.44 -34.87 -10.98
C THR A 183 -29.70 -34.31 -11.64
N GLY A 184 -29.56 -33.65 -12.79
CA GLY A 184 -30.68 -33.24 -13.65
C GLY A 184 -31.10 -31.77 -13.65
N TRP A 185 -30.34 -30.84 -13.06
CA TRP A 185 -30.78 -29.45 -12.92
C TRP A 185 -30.57 -28.54 -14.15
N LEU A 186 -30.16 -29.10 -15.28
CA LEU A 186 -30.19 -28.43 -16.59
C LEU A 186 -30.66 -29.44 -17.64
N ARG A 187 -31.97 -29.44 -17.90
CA ARG A 187 -32.53 -29.83 -19.18
C ARG A 187 -33.34 -28.63 -19.68
N GLY A 188 -32.73 -27.84 -20.56
CA GLY A 188 -33.37 -26.76 -21.31
C GLY A 188 -33.60 -25.50 -20.51
#